data_AF-A0A0B1S2P2-F1
#
_entry.id   AF-A0A0B1S2P2-F1
#
_cell.length_a   1.000
_cell.length_b   1.000
_cell.length_c   1.000
_cell.angle_alpha   90.00
_cell.angle_beta   90.00
_cell.angle_gamma   90.00
#
_symmetry.space_group_name_H-M   'P 1'
#
loop_
_entity.id
_entity.type
_entity.pdbx_description
1 polymer ?
#
loop_
_entity_poly.entity_id
_entity_poly.type
_entity_poly.pdbx_seq_one_letter_code
_entity_poly.pdbx_strand_id
1 'polypeptide(L)'
;LLFFRDLSRNNLRNLDAHTFRYLKRLRTLNLRRNHLRSIPKGLEEVQLLKLDLRLNLISTISPPDLYSLSRVRSVDLSRNFIKEWPKSSPATGNSTSVIERL
;
A
#
# COMPACT_ATOMS: atom_id res chain seq x y z
N LEU A 1 14.93 8.89 -14.11
CA LEU A 1 15.31 7.83 -13.13
C LEU A 1 14.15 7.63 -12.15
N LEU A 2 13.42 6.51 -12.26
CA LEU A 2 12.40 6.11 -11.30
C LEU A 2 13.10 5.51 -10.08
N PHE A 3 12.85 6.01 -8.87
CA PHE A 3 13.43 5.42 -7.66
C PHE A 3 12.56 4.24 -7.23
N PHE A 4 13.18 3.06 -7.26
CA PHE A 4 12.59 1.78 -6.91
C PHE A 4 13.22 1.27 -5.62
N ARG A 5 12.40 0.75 -4.70
CA ARG A 5 12.85 0.09 -3.47
C ARG A 5 12.22 -1.29 -3.38
N ASP A 6 13.07 -2.31 -3.36
CA ASP A 6 12.67 -3.70 -3.08
C ASP A 6 12.94 -4.05 -1.62
N LEU A 7 11.89 -4.45 -0.92
CA LEU A 7 11.93 -5.00 0.45
C LEU A 7 11.19 -6.35 0.49
N SER A 8 10.99 -6.99 -0.67
CA SER A 8 10.27 -8.25 -0.76
C SER A 8 11.06 -9.41 -0.16
N ARG A 9 10.35 -10.47 0.25
CA ARG A 9 10.92 -11.70 0.83
C ARG A 9 11.68 -11.45 2.14
N ASN A 10 11.17 -10.57 2.97
CA ASN A 10 11.69 -10.33 4.32
C ASN A 10 10.68 -10.77 5.38
N ASN A 11 11.00 -10.51 6.65
CA ASN A 11 10.14 -10.80 7.79
C ASN A 11 9.45 -9.53 8.34
N LEU A 12 9.18 -8.53 7.50
CA LEU A 12 8.56 -7.28 7.95
C LEU A 12 7.14 -7.55 8.45
N ARG A 13 6.87 -7.16 9.70
CA ARG A 13 5.55 -7.30 10.34
C ARG A 13 4.81 -5.96 10.40
N ASN A 14 5.55 -4.89 10.68
CA ASN A 14 5.07 -3.52 10.78
C ASN A 14 6.09 -2.58 10.13
N LEU A 15 5.63 -1.40 9.73
CA LEU A 15 6.47 -0.29 9.28
C LEU A 15 5.97 0.97 9.98
N ASP A 16 6.88 1.73 10.57
CA ASP A 16 6.55 3.00 11.21
C ASP A 16 6.05 4.02 10.18
N ALA A 17 5.10 4.87 10.57
CA ALA A 17 4.53 5.88 9.67
C ALA A 17 5.58 6.83 9.07
N HIS A 18 6.73 6.99 9.74
CA HIS A 18 7.82 7.84 9.29
C HIS A 18 8.86 7.14 8.41
N THR A 19 8.74 5.82 8.18
CA THR A 19 9.72 5.00 7.43
C THR A 19 10.07 5.61 6.07
N PHE A 20 9.08 6.19 5.39
CA PHE A 20 9.23 6.70 4.03
C PHE A 20 9.30 8.22 3.94
N ARG A 21 9.27 8.94 5.08
CA ARG A 21 9.15 10.41 5.14
C ARG A 21 10.19 11.13 4.29
N TYR A 22 11.42 10.63 4.23
CA TYR A 22 12.52 11.26 3.49
C TYR A 22 12.70 10.75 2.06
N LEU A 23 11.96 9.71 1.65
CA LEU A 23 12.08 9.10 0.33
C LEU A 23 11.21 9.82 -0.72
N LYS A 24 11.33 11.15 -0.82
CA LYS A 24 10.43 12.00 -1.66
C LYS A 24 10.45 11.65 -3.15
N ARG A 25 11.53 11.04 -3.64
CA ARG A 25 11.67 10.61 -5.03
C ARG A 25 11.19 9.17 -5.29
N LEU A 26 10.81 8.42 -4.25
CA LEU A 26 10.33 7.04 -4.39
C LEU A 26 9.09 6.98 -5.29
N ARG A 27 9.10 6.05 -6.24
CA ARG A 27 8.01 5.82 -7.20
C ARG A 27 7.50 4.39 -7.20
N THR A 28 8.30 3.43 -6.76
CA THR A 28 7.87 2.05 -6.67
C THR A 28 8.40 1.41 -5.40
N LEU A 29 7.51 0.73 -4.68
CA LEU A 29 7.80 0.02 -3.45
C LEU A 29 7.30 -1.42 -3.56
N ASN A 30 8.21 -2.37 -3.41
CA ASN A 30 7.89 -3.80 -3.40
C ASN A 30 8.00 -4.34 -1.96
N LEU A 31 6.87 -4.69 -1.36
CA LEU A 31 6.74 -5.29 -0.03
C LEU A 31 6.22 -6.73 -0.09
N ARG A 32 6.25 -7.34 -1.29
CA ARG A 32 5.74 -8.70 -1.52
C ARG A 32 6.40 -9.73 -0.59
N ARG A 33 5.63 -10.73 -0.14
CA ARG A 33 6.16 -11.87 0.63
C ARG A 33 6.84 -11.40 1.92
N ASN A 34 6.07 -10.70 2.74
CA ASN A 34 6.39 -10.29 4.12
C ASN A 34 5.28 -10.79 5.06
N HIS A 35 5.27 -10.33 6.31
CA HIS A 35 4.26 -10.69 7.32
C HIS A 35 3.40 -9.49 7.73
N LEU A 36 3.17 -8.54 6.81
CA LEU A 36 2.39 -7.34 7.08
C LEU A 36 0.92 -7.71 7.32
N ARG A 37 0.34 -7.21 8.41
CA ARG A 37 -1.07 -7.44 8.77
C ARG A 37 -1.99 -6.26 8.43
N SER A 38 -1.41 -5.12 8.06
CA SER A 38 -2.12 -3.91 7.65
C SER A 38 -1.37 -3.21 6.53
N ILE A 39 -2.04 -2.27 5.88
CA ILE A 39 -1.38 -1.35 4.93
C ILE A 39 -0.42 -0.43 5.72
N PRO A 40 0.81 -0.18 5.22
CA PRO A 40 1.73 0.75 5.87
C PRO A 40 1.18 2.18 5.88
N LYS A 41 1.32 2.87 7.02
CA LYS A 41 0.95 4.29 7.16
C LYS A 41 2.05 5.20 6.60
N GLY A 42 1.71 6.47 6.31
CA GLY A 42 2.67 7.46 5.83
C GLY A 42 2.99 7.34 4.33
N LEU A 43 2.30 6.46 3.60
CA LEU A 43 2.43 6.32 2.15
C LEU A 43 1.87 7.55 1.42
N GLU A 44 0.97 8.30 2.04
CA GLU A 44 0.44 9.57 1.57
C GLU A 44 1.50 10.70 1.48
N GLU A 45 2.61 10.56 2.22
CA GLU A 45 3.73 11.52 2.19
C GLU A 45 4.68 11.33 1.00
N VAL A 46 4.49 10.24 0.24
CA VAL A 46 5.28 9.89 -0.94
C VAL A 46 4.39 9.74 -2.16
N GLN A 47 4.91 10.11 -3.33
CA GLN A 47 4.17 10.01 -4.59
C GLN A 47 4.46 8.66 -5.28
N LEU A 48 4.03 7.57 -4.65
CA LEU A 48 4.19 6.24 -5.23
C LEU A 48 3.33 6.06 -6.49
N LEU A 49 3.90 5.43 -7.50
CA LEU A 49 3.18 4.99 -8.69
C LEU A 49 2.74 3.53 -8.57
N LYS A 50 3.56 2.70 -7.91
CA LYS A 50 3.32 1.26 -7.79
C LYS A 50 3.66 0.77 -6.40
N LEU A 51 2.76 -0.02 -5.81
CA LEU A 51 2.92 -0.69 -4.53
C LEU A 51 2.54 -2.17 -4.65
N ASP A 52 3.49 -3.06 -4.37
CA ASP A 52 3.23 -4.51 -4.33
C ASP A 52 3.17 -4.98 -2.87
N LEU A 53 1.97 -5.35 -2.41
CA LEU A 53 1.70 -5.88 -1.07
C LEU A 53 1.30 -7.36 -1.11
N ARG A 54 1.51 -8.06 -2.24
CA ARG A 54 1.12 -9.46 -2.39
C ARG A 54 1.78 -10.37 -1.39
N LEU A 55 1.15 -11.52 -1.11
CA LEU A 55 1.71 -12.55 -0.24
C LEU A 55 2.06 -11.97 1.15
N ASN A 56 1.14 -11.23 1.74
CA ASN A 56 1.22 -10.75 3.11
C ASN A 56 0.05 -11.33 3.92
N LEU A 57 -0.17 -10.83 5.14
CA LEU A 57 -1.17 -11.29 6.10
C LEU A 57 -2.29 -10.25 6.31
N ILE A 58 -2.51 -9.34 5.36
CA ILE A 58 -3.50 -8.25 5.50
C ILE A 58 -4.89 -8.86 5.46
N SER A 59 -5.69 -8.68 6.52
CA SER A 59 -7.02 -9.29 6.62
C SER A 59 -8.18 -8.29 6.56
N THR A 60 -7.89 -7.02 6.82
CA THR A 60 -8.88 -5.94 6.87
C THR A 60 -8.31 -4.70 6.20
N ILE A 61 -9.21 -3.89 5.64
CA ILE A 61 -8.88 -2.56 5.11
C ILE A 61 -9.84 -1.58 5.78
N SER A 62 -9.26 -0.60 6.45
CA SER A 62 -9.98 0.46 7.13
C SER A 62 -10.02 1.74 6.29
N PRO A 63 -10.94 2.69 6.55
CA PRO A 63 -10.93 3.98 5.86
C PRO A 63 -9.59 4.75 5.96
N PRO A 64 -8.86 4.74 7.11
CA PRO A 64 -7.50 5.28 7.17
C PRO A 64 -6.51 4.62 6.21
N ASP A 65 -6.64 3.33 5.91
CA ASP A 65 -5.75 2.66 4.97
C ASP A 65 -5.99 3.18 3.54
N LEU A 66 -7.24 3.46 3.18
CA LEU A 66 -7.59 4.10 1.90
C LEU A 66 -6.96 5.50 1.78
N TYR A 67 -6.92 6.25 2.89
CA TYR A 67 -6.24 7.54 2.93
C TYR A 67 -4.74 7.40 2.66
N SER A 68 -4.06 6.42 3.26
CA SER A 68 -2.64 6.16 2.98
C SER A 68 -2.37 5.74 1.53
N LEU A 69 -3.33 5.10 0.88
CA LEU A 69 -3.23 4.71 -0.54
C LEU A 69 -3.66 5.80 -1.52
N SER A 70 -4.18 6.93 -1.05
CA SER A 70 -4.82 7.98 -1.88
C SER A 70 -3.97 8.55 -3.02
N ARG A 71 -2.64 8.47 -2.91
CA ARG A 71 -1.69 8.98 -3.93
C ARG A 71 -1.05 7.89 -4.77
N VAL A 72 -1.32 6.62 -4.45
CA VAL A 72 -0.74 5.47 -5.13
C VAL A 72 -1.56 5.18 -6.39
N ARG A 73 -0.89 5.12 -7.55
CA ARG A 73 -1.60 4.88 -8.82
C ARG A 73 -1.98 3.42 -9.07
N SER A 74 -1.23 2.49 -8.50
CA SER A 74 -1.45 1.05 -8.68
C SER A 74 -0.99 0.31 -7.43
N VAL A 75 -1.89 -0.49 -6.87
CA VAL A 75 -1.67 -1.29 -5.67
C VAL A 75 -2.09 -2.73 -5.95
N ASP A 76 -1.21 -3.68 -5.67
CA ASP A 76 -1.52 -5.11 -5.74
C ASP A 76 -1.62 -5.70 -4.33
N LEU A 77 -2.83 -6.09 -3.93
CA LEU A 77 -3.16 -6.68 -2.64
C LEU A 77 -3.48 -8.18 -2.76
N SER A 78 -3.30 -8.80 -3.93
CA SER A 78 -3.64 -10.20 -4.15
C SER A 78 -2.86 -11.13 -3.22
N ARG A 79 -3.43 -12.31 -2.92
CA ARG A 79 -2.83 -13.28 -1.97
C ARG A 79 -2.57 -12.69 -0.57
N ASN A 80 -3.54 -11.91 -0.10
CA ASN A 80 -3.72 -11.55 1.31
C ASN A 80 -4.97 -12.27 1.86
N PHE A 81 -5.46 -11.87 3.03
CA PHE A 81 -6.62 -12.46 3.72
C PHE A 81 -7.81 -11.50 3.79
N ILE A 82 -7.87 -10.52 2.89
CA ILE A 82 -8.93 -9.50 2.84
C ILE A 82 -10.25 -10.18 2.48
N LYS A 83 -11.20 -10.18 3.40
CA LYS A 83 -12.54 -10.77 3.19
C LYS A 83 -13.57 -9.74 2.74
N GLU A 84 -13.43 -8.52 3.23
CA GLU A 84 -14.38 -7.44 2.99
C GLU A 84 -13.64 -6.18 2.60
N TRP A 85 -14.20 -5.46 1.63
CA TRP A 85 -13.77 -4.11 1.30
C TRP A 85 -14.55 -3.09 2.14
N PRO A 86 -13.91 -2.05 2.68
CA PRO A 86 -14.62 -1.02 3.43
C PRO A 86 -15.76 -0.44 2.58
N LYS A 87 -16.97 -0.39 3.18
CA LYS A 87 -18.17 0.18 2.57
C LYS A 87 -18.01 1.71 2.49
N SER A 88 -17.25 2.16 1.51
CA SER A 88 -16.88 3.55 1.18
C SER A 88 -16.08 4.32 2.24
N SER A 89 -15.05 5.06 1.80
CA SER A 89 -14.57 6.24 2.53
C SER A 89 -15.26 7.50 1.97
N PRO A 90 -15.72 8.43 2.81
CA PRO A 90 -16.21 9.72 2.35
C PRO A 90 -15.01 10.61 1.99
N ALA A 91 -14.48 10.47 0.77
CA ALA A 91 -13.74 11.50 0.03
C ALA A 91 -12.96 10.85 -1.13
N THR A 92 -13.47 10.97 -2.34
CA THR A 92 -12.87 11.78 -3.42
C THR A 92 -13.49 11.38 -4.75
N GLY A 93 -14.12 12.34 -5.41
CA GLY A 93 -14.54 12.25 -6.81
C GLY A 93 -13.36 12.30 -7.77
N ASN A 94 -12.35 11.46 -7.56
CA ASN A 94 -11.29 11.20 -8.52
C ASN A 94 -11.22 9.70 -8.76
N SER A 95 -11.67 9.31 -9.95
CA SER A 95 -11.45 8.00 -10.56
C SER A 95 -9.94 7.69 -10.60
N THR A 96 -9.38 7.17 -9.51
CA THR A 96 -8.05 6.58 -9.53
C THR A 96 -8.23 5.11 -9.80
N SER A 97 -8.07 4.80 -11.07
CA SER A 97 -8.12 3.47 -11.65
C SER A 97 -7.29 2.46 -10.85
N VAL A 98 -7.79 1.22 -10.81
CA VAL A 98 -7.03 -0.01 -10.50
C VAL A 98 -6.88 -0.34 -9.00
N ILE A 99 -8.02 -0.62 -8.35
CA ILE A 99 -8.10 -1.78 -7.43
C ILE A 99 -8.35 -2.99 -8.34
N GLU A 100 -7.33 -3.44 -9.10
CA GLU A 100 -7.50 -4.64 -9.91
C GLU A 100 -7.35 -5.87 -9.03
N ARG A 101 -8.50 -6.54 -8.88
CA ARG A 101 -8.71 -7.99 -8.69
C ARG A 101 -7.91 -8.67 -7.59
N LEU A 102 -8.67 -9.12 -6.59
CA LEU A 102 -8.33 -10.20 -5.65
C LEU A 102 -7.53 -11.33 -6.31
#